data_AF-A0A2P8HLU5-F1
#
_entry.id   AF-A0A2P8HLU5-F1
#
_cell.length_a   1.000
_cell.length_b   1.000
_cell.length_c   1.000
_cell.angle_alpha   90.00
_cell.angle_beta   90.00
_cell.angle_gamma   90.00
#
_symmetry.space_group_name_H-M   'P 1'
#
loop_
_entity.id
_entity.type
_entity.pdbx_description
1 polymer ?
#
loop_
_entity_poly.entity_id
_entity_poly.type
_entity_poly.pdbx_seq_one_letter_code
_entity_poly.pdbx_strand_id
1 'polypeptide(L)'
;MRPLPRIWIILLCLFAVNGFAQNKTADSSSGNRVQLKTVHIIQYNFFKDSLRFREEYDKEMNFRRAKWYEVYRGMSVDINKLYHVTQIKKNRKKANFRKMLLNKEQEMFVSNVYTPTLVNKVTQLEGDSLQRFMQQYNPGYAFVKNATTYDLYEQIKKYYQDFTKPKGSLNGSH
;
A
#
# COMPACT_ATOMS: atom_id res chain seq x y z
N MET A 1 -61.57 36.90 -29.91
CA MET A 1 -60.41 37.14 -28.99
C MET A 1 -60.59 36.28 -27.75
N ARG A 2 -59.48 35.66 -27.31
CA ARG A 2 -59.29 34.69 -26.20
C ARG A 2 -59.72 33.24 -26.48
N PRO A 3 -58.76 32.30 -26.60
CA PRO A 3 -59.06 30.88 -26.49
C PRO A 3 -58.62 30.29 -25.14
N LEU A 4 -59.11 29.06 -24.94
CA LEU A 4 -59.02 28.12 -23.83
C LEU A 4 -60.34 28.08 -23.03
N PRO A 5 -60.84 26.89 -22.61
CA PRO A 5 -60.12 25.62 -22.42
C PRO A 5 -60.86 24.39 -22.99
N ARG A 6 -60.15 23.34 -23.41
CA ARG A 6 -60.76 22.02 -23.68
C ARG A 6 -59.80 20.93 -23.23
N ILE A 7 -60.04 20.36 -22.05
CA ILE A 7 -60.93 19.21 -21.83
C ILE A 7 -60.27 17.96 -22.41
N TRP A 8 -59.73 17.20 -21.46
CA TRP A 8 -59.34 15.80 -21.53
C TRP A 8 -60.50 14.94 -22.05
N ILE A 9 -60.17 13.77 -22.60
CA ILE A 9 -61.04 12.76 -23.25
C ILE A 9 -60.98 12.85 -24.79
N ILE A 10 -60.03 12.14 -25.39
CA ILE A 10 -60.31 10.93 -26.19
C ILE A 10 -59.03 10.09 -26.15
N LEU A 11 -59.11 9.08 -25.29
CA LEU A 11 -58.31 7.87 -25.29
C LEU A 11 -58.98 6.94 -26.32
N LEU A 12 -58.38 6.70 -27.49
CA LEU A 12 -58.53 5.43 -28.23
C LEU A 12 -57.57 5.37 -29.43
N CYS A 13 -56.83 4.26 -29.50
CA CYS A 13 -56.07 3.68 -30.60
C CYS A 13 -56.25 4.26 -32.01
N LEU A 14 -55.15 4.50 -32.73
CA LEU A 14 -54.62 3.57 -33.76
C LEU A 14 -53.41 4.17 -34.49
N PHE A 15 -52.57 3.29 -35.03
CA PHE A 15 -51.36 3.48 -35.86
C PHE A 15 -50.07 3.80 -35.10
N ALA A 16 -49.13 2.90 -34.77
CA ALA A 16 -48.62 1.61 -35.25
C ALA A 16 -47.13 1.75 -35.63
N VAL A 17 -46.38 0.71 -35.22
CA VAL A 17 -45.05 0.26 -35.68
C VAL A 17 -43.84 1.09 -35.26
N ASN A 18 -43.19 0.64 -34.19
CA ASN A 18 -41.94 -0.12 -34.33
C ASN A 18 -41.70 -0.90 -33.04
N GLY A 19 -41.76 -2.23 -33.15
CA GLY A 19 -41.49 -3.14 -32.05
C GLY A 19 -40.04 -3.01 -31.60
N PHE A 20 -39.85 -2.51 -30.38
CA PHE A 20 -38.62 -2.78 -29.66
C PHE A 20 -38.81 -4.12 -28.95
N ALA A 21 -38.35 -5.16 -29.63
CA ALA A 21 -38.31 -6.52 -29.10
C ALA A 21 -37.54 -6.51 -27.77
N GLN A 22 -38.25 -6.79 -26.68
CA GLN A 22 -37.60 -7.31 -25.49
C GLN A 22 -37.07 -8.69 -25.87
N ASN A 23 -35.76 -8.78 -26.09
CA ASN A 23 -35.07 -10.06 -26.24
C ASN A 23 -35.10 -10.79 -24.89
N LYS A 24 -36.21 -11.48 -24.60
CA LYS A 24 -36.19 -12.55 -23.60
C LYS A 24 -35.24 -13.62 -24.10
N THR A 25 -34.01 -13.62 -23.59
CA THR A 25 -33.11 -14.77 -23.73
C THR A 25 -33.76 -15.93 -23.00
N ALA A 26 -34.17 -16.93 -23.76
CA ALA A 26 -34.67 -18.19 -23.27
C ALA A 26 -33.67 -18.82 -22.29
N ASP A 27 -34.21 -19.40 -21.21
CA ASP A 27 -33.47 -20.25 -20.29
C ASP A 27 -32.75 -21.35 -21.07
N SER A 28 -31.43 -21.39 -20.90
CA SER A 28 -30.58 -22.53 -21.28
C SER A 28 -29.83 -22.97 -20.04
N SER A 29 -30.30 -24.07 -19.45
CA SER A 29 -29.52 -24.86 -18.51
C SER A 29 -28.31 -25.47 -19.23
N SER A 30 -27.15 -25.43 -18.56
CA SER A 30 -25.91 -26.17 -18.84
C SER A 30 -24.79 -25.38 -19.54
N GLY A 31 -23.87 -24.88 -18.70
CA GLY A 31 -22.56 -24.35 -19.09
C GLY A 31 -22.17 -23.16 -18.21
N ASN A 32 -21.49 -23.41 -17.08
CA ASN A 32 -20.92 -22.36 -16.23
C ASN A 32 -19.93 -21.51 -17.04
N ARG A 33 -20.41 -20.46 -17.71
CA ARG A 33 -19.56 -19.42 -18.29
C ARG A 33 -19.02 -18.60 -17.12
N VAL A 34 -17.74 -18.80 -16.81
CA VAL A 34 -17.04 -18.07 -15.75
C VAL A 34 -17.01 -16.59 -16.14
N GLN A 35 -17.93 -15.80 -15.59
CA GLN A 35 -17.83 -14.34 -15.63
C GLN A 35 -16.85 -13.93 -14.54
N LEU A 36 -15.72 -13.34 -14.95
CA LEU A 36 -14.72 -12.87 -14.00
C LEU A 36 -15.27 -11.64 -13.27
N LYS A 37 -15.12 -11.64 -11.94
CA LYS A 37 -15.42 -10.47 -11.12
C LYS A 37 -14.55 -9.30 -11.58
N THR A 38 -15.17 -8.18 -11.93
CA THR A 38 -14.45 -6.95 -12.27
C THR A 38 -13.53 -6.55 -11.12
N VAL A 39 -12.25 -6.35 -11.43
CA VAL A 39 -11.24 -5.89 -10.47
C VAL A 39 -11.20 -4.37 -10.51
N HIS A 40 -11.62 -3.71 -9.44
CA HIS A 40 -11.48 -2.26 -9.29
C HIS A 40 -10.05 -1.92 -8.87
N ILE A 41 -9.35 -1.12 -9.68
CA ILE A 41 -8.01 -0.63 -9.35
C ILE A 41 -8.19 0.59 -8.43
N ILE A 42 -7.85 0.44 -7.15
CA ILE A 42 -7.82 1.55 -6.20
C ILE A 42 -6.48 2.28 -6.29
N GLN A 43 -6.49 3.61 -6.16
CA GLN A 43 -5.26 4.39 -6.06
C GLN A 43 -4.58 4.16 -4.70
N TYR A 44 -3.26 4.00 -4.71
CA TYR A 44 -2.46 3.79 -3.50
C TYR A 44 -2.54 5.01 -2.57
N ASN A 45 -2.95 4.78 -1.31
CA ASN A 45 -3.01 5.82 -0.29
C ASN A 45 -2.29 5.33 0.97
N PHE A 46 -1.07 5.84 1.17
CA PHE A 46 -0.23 5.44 2.29
C PHE A 46 -0.91 5.61 3.65
N PHE A 47 -1.63 6.70 3.90
CA PHE A 47 -2.28 6.91 5.21
C PHE A 47 -3.29 5.80 5.53
N LYS A 48 -4.14 5.44 4.55
CA LYS A 48 -5.14 4.37 4.72
C LYS A 48 -4.48 3.00 4.85
N ASP A 49 -3.45 2.74 4.04
CA ASP A 49 -2.76 1.45 4.03
C ASP A 49 -1.93 1.26 5.30
N SER A 50 -1.34 2.32 5.85
CA SER A 50 -0.64 2.29 7.14
C SER A 50 -1.59 2.04 8.31
N LEU A 51 -2.77 2.69 8.32
CA LEU A 51 -3.78 2.41 9.35
C LEU A 51 -4.24 0.95 9.31
N ARG A 52 -4.56 0.44 8.12
CA ARG A 52 -4.91 -0.97 7.93
C ARG A 52 -3.80 -1.91 8.36
N PHE A 53 -2.55 -1.59 8.02
CA PHE A 53 -1.39 -2.38 8.43
C PHE A 53 -1.23 -2.43 9.95
N ARG A 54 -1.48 -1.31 10.63
CA ARG A 54 -1.50 -1.24 12.10
C ARG A 54 -2.63 -2.05 12.70
N GLU A 55 -3.83 -1.98 12.13
CA GLU A 55 -4.99 -2.76 12.59
C GLU A 55 -4.79 -4.27 12.38
N GLU A 56 -4.30 -4.67 11.22
CA GLU A 56 -4.10 -6.08 10.85
C GLU A 56 -3.04 -6.75 11.73
N TYR A 57 -1.95 -6.03 12.04
CA TYR A 57 -0.83 -6.56 12.81
C TYR A 57 -0.72 -6.00 14.24
N ASP A 58 -1.81 -5.46 14.79
CA ASP A 58 -1.81 -4.82 16.11
C ASP A 58 -1.26 -5.75 17.21
N LYS A 59 -1.68 -7.02 17.19
CA LYS A 59 -1.28 -8.04 18.16
C LYS A 59 0.22 -8.33 18.11
N GLU A 60 0.78 -8.43 16.91
CA GLU A 60 2.20 -8.73 16.70
C GLU A 60 3.09 -7.51 16.93
N MET A 61 2.62 -6.31 16.59
CA MET A 61 3.33 -5.07 16.87
C MET A 61 3.41 -4.76 18.36
N ASN A 62 2.31 -4.97 19.09
CA ASN A 62 2.25 -4.78 20.54
C ASN A 62 2.85 -5.95 21.32
N PHE A 63 3.42 -6.95 20.65
CA PHE A 63 4.06 -8.08 21.31
C PHE A 63 5.18 -7.62 22.25
N ARG A 64 5.05 -7.98 23.52
CA ARG A 64 6.05 -7.78 24.57
C ARG A 64 6.41 -9.12 25.18
N ARG A 65 7.71 -9.41 25.24
CA ARG A 65 8.20 -10.59 25.97
C ARG A 65 8.05 -10.34 27.47
N ALA A 66 7.43 -11.28 28.18
CA ALA A 66 7.44 -11.30 29.64
C ALA A 66 8.89 -11.42 30.15
N LYS A 67 9.23 -10.67 31.19
CA LYS A 67 10.56 -10.69 31.79
C LYS A 67 10.59 -11.67 32.97
N TRP A 68 11.76 -12.21 33.28
CA TRP A 68 11.92 -13.21 34.35
C TRP A 68 11.47 -12.71 35.73
N TYR A 69 11.65 -11.42 36.04
CA TYR A 69 11.19 -10.86 37.31
C TYR A 69 9.64 -10.81 37.42
N GLU A 70 8.90 -10.84 36.30
CA GLU A 70 7.42 -10.80 36.33
C GLU A 70 6.82 -12.15 36.75
N VAL A 71 7.62 -13.21 36.73
CA VAL A 71 7.25 -14.58 37.12
C VAL A 71 7.14 -14.71 38.64
N TYR A 72 8.00 -14.01 39.38
CA TYR A 72 8.01 -14.04 40.84
C TYR A 72 7.16 -12.89 41.39
N ARG A 73 6.16 -13.21 42.22
CA ARG A 73 5.35 -12.24 42.96
C ARG A 73 5.50 -12.52 44.44
N GLY A 74 6.50 -11.89 45.06
CA GLY A 74 6.92 -12.21 46.43
C GLY A 74 7.44 -13.65 46.49
N MET A 75 6.81 -14.49 47.31
CA MET A 75 7.13 -15.92 47.43
C MET A 75 6.33 -16.82 46.46
N SER A 76 5.45 -16.26 45.64
CA SER A 76 4.62 -17.02 44.70
C SER A 76 5.17 -16.99 43.26
N VAL A 77 4.96 -18.07 42.52
CA VAL A 77 5.33 -18.20 41.10
C VAL A 77 4.08 -18.18 40.23
N ASP A 78 4.03 -17.28 39.24
CA ASP A 78 2.98 -17.24 38.24
C ASP A 78 3.29 -18.23 37.11
N ILE A 79 2.59 -19.38 37.11
CA ILE A 79 2.79 -20.49 36.16
C ILE A 79 2.49 -20.05 34.71
N ASN A 80 1.51 -19.18 34.50
CA ASN A 80 1.17 -18.70 33.16
C ASN A 80 2.30 -17.85 32.57
N LYS A 81 2.87 -16.95 33.39
CA LYS A 81 4.04 -16.17 32.98
C LYS A 81 5.26 -17.05 32.79
N LEU A 82 5.47 -18.04 33.66
CA LEU A 82 6.56 -19.03 33.52
C LEU A 82 6.49 -19.76 32.16
N TYR A 83 5.31 -20.24 31.78
CA TYR A 83 5.07 -20.86 30.48
C TYR A 83 5.43 -19.94 29.31
N HIS A 84 5.12 -18.64 29.42
CA HIS A 84 5.45 -17.68 28.38
C HIS A 84 6.94 -17.30 28.33
N VAL A 85 7.63 -17.14 29.46
CA VAL A 85 9.06 -16.76 29.46
C VAL A 85 9.97 -17.89 28.99
N THR A 86 9.60 -19.14 29.28
CA THR A 86 10.35 -20.36 28.93
C THR A 86 10.31 -20.68 27.43
N GLN A 87 9.33 -20.16 26.70
CA GLN A 87 9.22 -20.31 25.24
C GLN A 87 10.19 -19.39 24.47
N ILE A 88 11.49 -19.51 24.74
CA ILE A 88 12.55 -18.65 24.21
C ILE A 88 12.53 -18.59 22.67
N LYS A 89 12.45 -19.76 22.00
CA LYS A 89 12.45 -19.84 20.53
C LYS A 89 11.25 -19.12 19.92
N LYS A 90 10.05 -19.31 20.48
CA LYS A 90 8.81 -18.67 20.00
C LYS A 90 8.83 -17.15 20.22
N ASN A 91 9.28 -16.72 21.41
CA ASN A 91 9.42 -15.31 21.73
C ASN A 91 10.43 -14.60 20.81
N ARG A 92 11.54 -15.26 20.46
CA ARG A 92 12.51 -14.74 19.49
C ARG A 92 11.89 -14.57 18.11
N LYS A 93 11.13 -15.56 17.62
CA LYS A 93 10.41 -15.46 16.34
C LYS A 93 9.42 -14.28 16.34
N LYS A 94 8.62 -14.13 17.39
CA LYS A 94 7.67 -13.01 17.52
C LYS A 94 8.38 -11.65 17.58
N ALA A 95 9.49 -11.54 18.30
CA ALA A 95 10.29 -10.32 18.35
C ALA A 95 10.88 -9.96 16.98
N ASN A 96 11.40 -10.95 16.26
CA ASN A 96 11.92 -10.75 14.90
C ASN A 96 10.80 -10.34 13.93
N PHE A 97 9.62 -10.96 14.05
CA PHE A 97 8.46 -10.62 13.25
C PHE A 97 8.01 -9.17 13.51
N ARG A 98 7.92 -8.76 14.78
CA ARG A 98 7.68 -7.35 15.14
C ARG A 98 8.70 -6.41 14.51
N LYS A 99 9.99 -6.72 14.59
CA LYS A 99 11.05 -5.90 13.97
C LYS A 99 10.87 -5.81 12.45
N MET A 100 10.55 -6.93 11.81
CA MET A 100 10.28 -6.98 10.38
C MET A 100 9.07 -6.11 10.00
N LEU A 101 7.98 -6.17 10.77
CA LEU A 101 6.80 -5.33 10.54
C LEU A 101 7.12 -3.83 10.65
N LEU A 102 7.91 -3.44 11.67
CA LEU A 102 8.36 -2.05 11.83
C LEU A 102 9.22 -1.60 10.64
N ASN A 103 10.15 -2.44 10.18
CA ASN A 103 10.95 -2.14 8.99
C ASN A 103 10.06 -2.02 7.75
N LYS A 104 9.07 -2.89 7.60
CA LYS A 104 8.15 -2.86 6.47
C LYS A 104 7.33 -1.57 6.42
N GLU A 105 6.84 -1.12 7.57
CA GLU A 105 6.15 0.16 7.68
C GLU A 105 7.07 1.33 7.29
N GLN A 106 8.32 1.32 7.74
CA GLN A 106 9.31 2.34 7.37
C GLN A 106 9.60 2.33 5.86
N GLU A 107 9.74 1.16 5.25
CA GLU A 107 9.91 1.02 3.80
C GLU A 107 8.72 1.58 3.03
N MET A 108 7.49 1.30 3.48
CA MET A 108 6.27 1.86 2.89
C MET A 108 6.22 3.39 3.01
N PHE A 109 6.67 3.94 4.13
CA PHE A 109 6.73 5.40 4.30
C PHE A 109 7.74 6.02 3.32
N VAL A 110 8.92 5.43 3.24
CA VAL A 110 9.96 5.91 2.31
C VAL A 110 9.49 5.79 0.87
N SER A 111 8.84 4.70 0.45
CA SER A 111 8.35 4.56 -0.93
C SER A 111 7.22 5.53 -1.27
N ASN A 112 6.41 5.94 -0.28
CA ASN A 112 5.40 6.96 -0.49
C ASN A 112 6.00 8.35 -0.77
N VAL A 113 7.07 8.70 -0.04
CA VAL A 113 7.73 10.01 -0.20
C VAL A 113 8.68 10.01 -1.40
N TYR A 114 9.49 8.95 -1.53
CA TYR A 114 10.49 8.76 -2.58
C TYR A 114 9.89 8.10 -3.81
N THR A 115 9.07 8.86 -4.54
CA THR A 115 8.37 8.37 -5.72
C THR A 115 9.26 8.42 -6.97
N PRO A 116 9.02 7.55 -7.97
CA PRO A 116 9.73 7.61 -9.25
C PRO A 116 9.52 8.96 -9.96
N THR A 117 8.35 9.57 -9.78
CA THR A 117 8.04 10.89 -10.33
C THR A 117 8.86 12.01 -9.69
N LEU A 118 9.13 11.94 -8.38
CA LEU A 118 10.00 12.89 -7.68
C LEU A 118 11.43 12.79 -8.20
N VAL A 119 11.93 11.56 -8.33
CA VAL A 119 13.31 11.30 -8.78
C VAL A 119 13.49 11.74 -10.23
N ASN A 120 12.57 11.35 -11.12
CA ASN A 120 12.60 11.74 -12.53
C ASN A 120 12.63 13.27 -12.71
N LYS A 121 11.88 14.04 -11.91
CA LYS A 121 11.92 15.51 -11.96
C LYS A 121 13.31 16.10 -11.70
N VAL A 122 14.14 15.43 -10.90
CA VAL A 122 15.48 15.92 -10.51
C VAL A 122 16.56 15.39 -11.44
N THR A 123 16.50 14.11 -11.79
CA THR A 123 17.59 13.41 -12.49
C THR A 123 17.32 13.24 -13.98
N GLN A 124 16.07 13.46 -14.43
CA GLN A 124 15.60 13.22 -15.79
C GLN A 124 15.86 11.79 -16.28
N LEU A 125 16.07 10.84 -15.35
CA LEU A 125 16.23 9.42 -15.67
C LEU A 125 14.86 8.80 -15.98
N GLU A 126 14.84 7.91 -16.97
CA GLU A 126 13.64 7.23 -17.44
C GLU A 126 13.85 5.72 -17.57
N GLY A 127 12.74 4.96 -17.51
CA GLY A 127 12.73 3.51 -17.68
C GLY A 127 13.68 2.76 -16.72
N ASP A 128 14.50 1.87 -17.29
CA ASP A 128 15.41 1.00 -16.54
C ASP A 128 16.48 1.77 -15.75
N SER A 129 16.92 2.92 -16.28
CA SER A 129 17.93 3.74 -15.62
C SER A 129 17.41 4.33 -14.31
N LEU A 130 16.15 4.77 -14.29
CA LEU A 130 15.46 5.28 -13.12
C LEU A 130 15.26 4.16 -12.08
N GLN A 131 14.80 2.99 -12.51
CA GLN A 131 14.58 1.86 -11.61
C GLN A 131 15.89 1.42 -10.95
N ARG A 132 16.98 1.30 -11.73
CA ARG A 132 18.31 0.96 -11.21
C ARG A 132 18.81 2.00 -10.21
N PHE A 133 18.62 3.28 -10.51
CA PHE A 133 18.99 4.36 -9.61
C PHE A 133 18.23 4.27 -8.28
N MET A 134 16.91 4.09 -8.31
CA MET A 134 16.08 3.99 -7.11
C MET A 134 16.39 2.74 -6.26
N GLN A 135 16.70 1.61 -6.90
CA GLN A 135 17.11 0.39 -6.20
C GLN A 135 18.45 0.55 -5.49
N GLN A 136 19.39 1.28 -6.09
CA GLN A 136 20.73 1.48 -5.54
C GLN A 136 20.78 2.61 -4.50
N TYR A 137 20.03 3.69 -4.71
CA TYR A 137 20.08 4.92 -3.92
C TYR A 137 18.73 5.22 -3.27
N ASN A 138 18.45 4.53 -2.17
CA ASN A 138 17.27 4.75 -1.35
C ASN A 138 17.64 5.50 -0.06
N PRO A 139 17.09 6.69 0.20
CA PRO A 139 17.35 7.40 1.46
C PRO A 139 16.83 6.62 2.67
N GLY A 140 17.55 6.71 3.79
CA GLY A 140 17.14 6.06 5.04
C GLY A 140 15.88 6.70 5.66
N TYR A 141 15.07 5.88 6.34
CA TYR A 141 13.82 6.33 6.99
C TYR A 141 14.01 7.54 7.91
N ALA A 142 15.07 7.56 8.72
CA ALA A 142 15.34 8.65 9.66
C ALA A 142 15.59 9.99 8.95
N PHE A 143 16.22 9.97 7.77
CA PHE A 143 16.41 11.15 6.96
C PHE A 143 15.08 11.61 6.37
N VAL A 144 14.36 10.72 5.67
CA VAL A 144 13.09 11.05 5.00
C VAL A 144 12.04 11.59 5.98
N LYS A 145 12.00 11.08 7.21
CA LYS A 145 11.07 11.53 8.25
C LYS A 145 11.30 13.00 8.66
N ASN A 146 12.55 13.45 8.67
CA ASN A 146 12.92 14.78 9.16
C ASN A 146 13.24 15.76 8.02
N ALA A 147 13.41 15.26 6.79
CA ALA A 147 13.80 16.03 5.64
C ALA A 147 12.64 16.91 5.15
N THR A 148 12.98 18.15 4.76
CA THR A 148 12.10 18.98 3.97
C THR A 148 12.13 18.55 2.50
N THR A 149 11.20 19.08 1.70
CA THR A 149 11.20 18.82 0.26
C THR A 149 12.52 19.27 -0.41
N TYR A 150 13.12 20.37 0.08
CA TYR A 150 14.40 20.85 -0.42
C TYR A 150 15.54 19.86 -0.11
N ASP A 151 15.61 19.36 1.12
CA ASP A 151 16.65 18.40 1.53
C ASP A 151 16.56 17.10 0.72
N LEU A 152 15.34 16.65 0.41
CA LEU A 152 15.12 15.51 -0.49
C LEU A 152 15.68 15.78 -1.88
N TYR A 153 15.41 16.96 -2.46
CA TYR A 153 15.96 17.33 -3.76
C TYR A 153 17.48 17.39 -3.77
N GLU A 154 18.08 17.98 -2.74
CA GLU A 154 19.53 18.05 -2.60
C GLU A 154 20.15 16.65 -2.47
N GLN A 155 19.54 15.78 -1.66
CA GLN A 155 20.01 14.41 -1.48
C GLN A 155 19.93 13.60 -2.79
N ILE A 156 18.86 13.76 -3.57
CA ILE A 156 18.71 13.11 -4.88
C ILE A 156 19.81 13.58 -5.83
N LYS A 157 20.12 14.89 -5.86
CA LYS A 157 21.21 15.43 -6.68
C LYS A 157 22.56 14.82 -6.29
N LYS A 158 22.85 14.70 -5.00
CA LYS A 158 24.09 14.06 -4.50
C LYS A 158 24.18 12.60 -4.94
N TYR A 159 23.10 11.83 -4.76
CA TYR A 159 23.05 10.45 -5.23
C TYR A 159 23.23 10.32 -6.74
N TYR A 160 22.64 11.24 -7.51
CA TYR A 160 22.80 11.24 -8.97
C TYR A 160 24.23 11.53 -9.40
N GLN A 161 24.89 12.51 -8.75
CA GLN A 161 26.33 12.75 -8.98
C GLN A 161 27.14 11.49 -8.71
N ASP A 162 26.90 10.81 -7.59
CA ASP A 162 27.60 9.56 -7.27
C ASP A 162 27.30 8.42 -8.24
N PHE A 163 26.09 8.34 -8.77
CA PHE A 163 25.70 7.36 -9.77
C PHE A 163 26.40 7.58 -11.12
N THR A 164 26.60 8.84 -11.51
CA THR A 164 27.29 9.21 -12.77
C THR A 164 28.81 9.15 -12.69
N LYS A 165 29.40 9.12 -11.49
CA LYS A 165 30.86 9.02 -11.33
C LYS A 165 31.34 7.68 -11.91
N PRO A 166 32.30 7.69 -12.86
CA PRO A 166 32.86 6.46 -13.39
C PRO A 166 33.58 5.70 -12.27
N LYS A 167 33.30 4.40 -12.10
CA LYS A 167 33.93 3.53 -11.09
C LYS A 167 35.45 3.29 -11.30
N GLY A 168 36.08 4.01 -12.22
CA GLY A 168 37.42 3.73 -12.76
C GLY A 168 38.58 4.55 -12.19
N SER A 169 38.41 5.44 -11.20
CA SER A 169 39.52 6.26 -10.67
C SER A 169 40.08 5.81 -9.31
N LEU A 170 39.75 4.62 -8.82
CA LEU A 170 40.33 4.07 -7.57
C LEU A 170 41.49 3.09 -7.79
N ASN A 171 42.04 3.04 -9.00
CA ASN A 171 43.29 2.33 -9.31
C ASN A 171 44.28 3.31 -9.93
N GLY A 172 44.86 4.20 -9.13
CA GLY A 172 45.91 5.08 -9.61
C GLY A 172 46.24 6.24 -8.68
N SER A 173 46.98 5.94 -7.60
CA SER A 173 48.12 6.75 -7.11
C SER A 173 48.54 6.28 -5.71
N HIS A 174 49.70 5.61 -5.69
CA HIS A 174 50.67 5.39 -4.59
C HIS A 174 50.23 4.74 -3.28
#